data_AF-A0A6H1C919-F1
#
_entry.id   AF-A0A6H1C919-F1
#
_cell.length_a   1.000
_cell.length_b   1.000
_cell.length_c   1.000
_cell.angle_alpha   90.00
_cell.angle_beta   90.00
_cell.angle_gamma   90.00
#
_symmetry.space_group_name_H-M   'P 1'
#
loop_
_entity.id
_entity.type
_entity.pdbx_description
1 polymer ?
#
loop_
_entity_poly.entity_id
_entity_poly.type
_entity_poly.pdbx_seq_one_letter_code
_entity_poly.pdbx_strand_id
1 'polypeptide(L)'
;MWDGIEELDPEWTEHYLTATMQPYQSGVLSPQVVQLLCIAVDASCTHMYAPGLRRHIRAALDLGVTAREIVEVLKLATTIGIHSLNIGVPLLLEELSSQGRVPESDRAGHA
;
A
#
# COMPACT_ATOMS: atom_id res chain seq x y z
N MET A 1 1.09 -22.36 5.22
CA MET A 1 1.74 -21.28 4.41
C MET A 1 3.19 -21.14 4.79
N TRP A 2 3.52 -21.22 6.08
CA TRP A 2 4.91 -21.17 6.56
C TRP A 2 5.63 -22.52 6.58
N ASP A 3 4.90 -23.63 6.47
CA ASP A 3 5.41 -25.00 6.61
C ASP A 3 6.62 -25.28 5.70
N GLY A 4 6.59 -24.80 4.46
CA GLY A 4 7.71 -24.98 3.52
C GLY A 4 8.95 -24.15 3.85
N ILE A 5 8.83 -23.00 4.52
CA ILE A 5 9.99 -22.20 4.96
C ILE A 5 10.52 -22.76 6.28
N GLU A 6 9.63 -23.16 7.19
CA GLU A 6 9.97 -23.81 8.45
C GLU A 6 10.82 -25.08 8.22
N GLU A 7 10.44 -25.93 7.26
CA GLU A 7 11.23 -27.13 6.90
C GLU A 7 12.64 -26.80 6.36
N LEU A 8 12.81 -25.64 5.74
CA LEU A 8 14.08 -25.22 5.13
C LEU A 8 14.99 -24.49 6.12
N ASP A 9 14.43 -23.60 6.94
CA ASP A 9 15.15 -22.77 7.91
C ASP A 9 14.22 -22.42 9.10
N PRO A 10 14.17 -23.29 10.12
CA PRO A 10 13.34 -23.07 11.32
C PRO A 10 13.76 -21.84 12.11
N GLU A 11 15.07 -21.60 12.24
CA GLU A 11 15.61 -20.49 13.04
C GLU A 11 15.25 -19.14 12.39
N TRP A 12 15.40 -19.03 11.08
CA TRP A 12 14.95 -17.83 10.36
C TRP A 12 13.44 -17.63 10.47
N THR A 13 12.66 -18.70 10.35
CA THR A 13 11.19 -18.62 10.41
C THR A 13 10.72 -18.12 11.77
N GLU A 14 11.28 -18.64 12.86
CA GLU A 14 10.97 -18.18 14.23
C GLU A 14 11.34 -16.69 14.41
N HIS A 15 12.52 -16.27 13.96
CA HIS A 15 12.94 -14.88 14.02
C HIS A 15 12.04 -13.96 13.19
N TYR A 16 11.66 -14.39 11.99
CA TYR A 16 10.76 -13.64 11.12
C TYR A 16 9.36 -13.48 11.74
N LEU A 17 8.78 -14.57 12.26
CA LEU A 17 7.48 -14.54 12.93
C LEU A 17 7.53 -13.65 14.17
N THR A 18 8.59 -13.77 14.98
CA THR A 18 8.80 -12.89 16.15
C THR A 18 8.83 -11.42 15.74
N ALA A 19 9.63 -11.08 14.73
CA ALA A 19 9.74 -9.69 14.25
C ALA A 19 8.42 -9.14 13.69
N THR A 20 7.69 -9.96 12.94
CA THR A 20 6.43 -9.54 12.29
C THR A 20 5.23 -9.47 13.24
N MET A 21 5.31 -10.11 14.42
CA MET A 21 4.27 -10.06 15.44
C MET A 21 4.31 -8.78 16.30
N GLN A 22 5.41 -8.04 16.30
CA GLN A 22 5.58 -6.84 17.14
C GLN A 22 4.45 -5.80 16.97
N PRO A 23 3.94 -5.47 15.77
CA PRO A 23 2.84 -4.53 15.61
C PRO A 23 1.55 -4.98 16.30
N TYR A 24 1.32 -6.29 16.40
CA TYR A 24 0.15 -6.88 17.06
C TYR A 24 0.32 -6.96 18.58
N GLN A 25 1.55 -7.14 19.08
CA GLN A 25 1.84 -7.36 20.50
C GLN A 25 2.13 -6.07 21.28
N SER A 26 2.62 -5.03 20.61
CA SER A 26 3.06 -3.79 21.26
C SER A 26 1.94 -2.98 21.93
N GLY A 27 0.68 -3.21 21.53
CA GLY A 27 -0.48 -2.44 22.02
C GLY A 27 -0.55 -0.98 21.54
N VAL A 28 0.42 -0.52 20.73
CA VAL A 28 0.43 0.85 20.16
C VAL A 28 -0.66 1.03 19.11
N LEU A 29 -0.87 0.00 18.28
CA LEU A 29 -1.95 -0.07 17.31
C LEU A 29 -2.96 -1.12 17.76
N SER A 30 -4.25 -0.86 17.51
CA SER A 30 -5.25 -1.91 17.72
C SER A 30 -5.08 -3.01 16.67
N PRO A 31 -5.42 -4.27 16.98
CA PRO A 31 -5.36 -5.37 16.02
C PRO A 31 -6.13 -5.07 14.73
N GLN A 32 -7.26 -4.35 14.81
CA GLN A 32 -8.03 -3.90 13.64
C GLN A 32 -7.21 -2.99 12.72
N VAL A 33 -6.51 -2.00 13.27
CA VAL A 33 -5.68 -1.07 12.49
C VAL A 33 -4.54 -1.82 11.83
N VAL A 34 -3.90 -2.76 12.54
CA VAL A 34 -2.82 -3.57 11.94
C VAL A 34 -3.35 -4.39 10.75
N GLN A 35 -4.53 -5.02 10.87
CA GLN A 35 -5.14 -5.73 9.73
C GLN A 35 -5.47 -4.81 8.56
N LEU A 36 -6.00 -3.61 8.82
CA LEU A 36 -6.28 -2.62 7.77
C LEU A 36 -4.99 -2.16 7.06
N LEU A 37 -3.88 -2.00 7.78
CA LEU A 37 -2.57 -1.72 7.18
C LEU A 37 -2.09 -2.87 6.29
N CYS A 38 -2.20 -4.12 6.76
CA CYS A 38 -1.84 -5.28 5.93
C CYS A 38 -2.70 -5.38 4.67
N ILE A 39 -4.00 -5.09 4.76
CA ILE A 39 -4.90 -5.00 3.59
C ILE A 39 -4.40 -3.94 2.61
N ALA A 40 -4.04 -2.74 3.09
CA ALA A 40 -3.55 -1.66 2.24
C ALA A 40 -2.26 -2.05 1.49
N VAL A 41 -1.32 -2.69 2.19
CA VAL A 41 -0.05 -3.17 1.62
C VAL A 41 -0.30 -4.22 0.54
N ASP A 42 -1.09 -5.25 0.83
CA ASP A 42 -1.36 -6.35 -0.11
C ASP A 42 -2.22 -5.93 -1.31
N ALA A 43 -3.11 -4.95 -1.13
CA ALA A 43 -3.98 -4.45 -2.20
C ALA A 43 -3.31 -3.42 -3.11
N SER A 44 -2.19 -2.81 -2.68
CA SER A 44 -1.48 -1.81 -3.48
C SER A 44 -1.16 -2.33 -4.89
N CYS A 45 -1.28 -1.48 -5.91
CA CYS A 45 -0.91 -1.82 -7.28
C CYS A 45 0.58 -2.13 -7.47
N THR A 46 1.42 -1.76 -6.49
CA THR A 46 2.84 -2.11 -6.45
C THR A 46 3.12 -3.48 -5.84
N HIS A 47 2.12 -4.14 -5.26
CA HIS A 47 2.29 -5.44 -4.58
C HIS A 47 1.29 -6.51 -5.07
N MET A 48 -0.02 -6.21 -5.06
CA MET A 48 -1.10 -7.08 -5.54
C MET A 48 -1.04 -8.53 -5.04
N TYR A 49 -0.71 -8.74 -3.77
CA TYR A 49 -0.57 -10.06 -3.17
C TYR A 49 -1.91 -10.64 -2.71
N ALA A 50 -2.64 -11.26 -3.65
CA ALA A 50 -3.99 -11.78 -3.43
C ALA A 50 -4.13 -12.79 -2.25
N PRO A 51 -3.17 -13.72 -1.99
CA PRO A 51 -3.27 -14.63 -0.85
C PRO A 51 -3.26 -13.89 0.50
N GLY A 52 -2.34 -12.93 0.67
CA GLY A 52 -2.25 -12.11 1.87
C GLY A 52 -3.49 -11.24 2.04
N LEU A 53 -3.93 -10.58 0.96
CA LEU A 53 -5.12 -9.73 0.97
C LEU A 53 -6.35 -10.49 1.49
N ARG A 54 -6.58 -11.71 0.99
CA ARG A 54 -7.70 -12.56 1.44
C ARG A 54 -7.57 -12.96 2.91
N ARG A 55 -6.35 -13.27 3.36
CA ARG A 55 -6.06 -13.60 4.77
C ARG A 55 -6.39 -12.42 5.69
N HIS A 56 -5.90 -11.24 5.36
CA HIS A 56 -6.06 -10.04 6.19
C HIS A 56 -7.48 -9.49 6.17
N ILE A 57 -8.19 -9.56 5.04
CA ILE A 57 -9.64 -9.25 4.99
C ILE A 57 -10.42 -10.16 5.93
N ARG A 58 -10.17 -11.48 5.93
CA ARG A 58 -10.86 -12.41 6.83
C ARG A 58 -10.58 -12.09 8.30
N ALA A 59 -9.30 -11.92 8.65
CA ALA A 59 -8.91 -11.60 10.01
C ALA A 59 -9.48 -10.24 10.49
N ALA A 60 -9.56 -9.24 9.61
CA ALA A 60 -10.19 -7.96 9.93
C ALA A 60 -11.68 -8.13 10.25
N LEU A 61 -12.42 -8.90 9.44
CA LEU A 61 -13.83 -9.20 9.67
C LEU A 61 -14.04 -9.95 10.99
N ASP A 62 -13.18 -10.92 11.31
CA ASP A 62 -13.22 -11.67 12.56
C ASP A 62 -12.99 -10.76 13.80
N LEU A 63 -12.23 -9.66 13.63
CA LEU A 63 -12.00 -8.63 14.65
C LEU A 63 -13.10 -7.54 14.70
N GLY A 64 -14.16 -7.69 13.91
CA GLY A 64 -15.30 -6.79 13.88
C GLY A 64 -15.15 -5.57 12.97
N VAL A 65 -14.09 -5.50 12.15
CA VAL A 65 -13.96 -4.46 11.12
C VAL A 65 -15.06 -4.65 10.09
N THR A 66 -15.73 -3.57 9.70
CA THR A 66 -16.83 -3.63 8.75
C THR A 66 -16.34 -3.75 7.31
N ALA A 67 -17.17 -4.35 6.45
CA ALA A 67 -16.91 -4.35 5.01
C ALA A 67 -16.77 -2.93 4.43
N ARG A 68 -17.43 -1.92 5.02
CA ARG A 68 -17.33 -0.51 4.61
C ARG A 68 -15.92 0.04 4.86
N GLU A 69 -15.37 -0.18 6.05
CA GLU A 69 -14.00 0.24 6.39
C GLU A 69 -12.96 -0.45 5.49
N ILE A 70 -13.15 -1.73 5.19
CA ILE A 70 -12.27 -2.47 4.27
C ILE A 70 -12.31 -1.85 2.87
N VAL A 71 -13.52 -1.58 2.33
CA VAL A 71 -13.67 -0.93 1.02
C VAL A 71 -13.07 0.48 1.01
N GLU A 72 -13.12 1.20 2.13
CA GLU A 72 -12.47 2.50 2.26
C GLU A 72 -10.95 2.38 2.13
N VAL A 73 -10.33 1.41 2.80
CA VAL A 73 -8.89 1.13 2.62
C VAL A 73 -8.54 0.73 1.19
N LEU A 74 -9.37 -0.08 0.52
CA LEU A 74 -9.15 -0.44 -0.88
C LEU A 74 -9.20 0.80 -1.80
N LYS A 75 -10.11 1.74 -1.55
CA LYS A 75 -10.16 3.03 -2.28
C LYS A 75 -8.88 3.84 -2.04
N LEU A 76 -8.40 3.92 -0.80
CA LEU A 76 -7.16 4.61 -0.48
C LEU A 76 -5.97 3.98 -1.22
N ALA A 77 -5.89 2.66 -1.33
CA ALA A 77 -4.82 1.98 -2.06
C ALA A 77 -4.78 2.38 -3.56
N THR A 78 -5.92 2.71 -4.18
CA THR A 78 -5.95 3.18 -5.58
C THR A 78 -5.24 4.52 -5.80
N THR A 79 -5.12 5.34 -4.75
CA THR A 79 -4.52 6.68 -4.86
C THR A 79 -3.04 6.64 -5.23
N ILE A 80 -2.35 5.51 -4.99
CA ILE A 80 -0.95 5.31 -5.38
C ILE A 80 -0.74 5.55 -6.89
N GLY A 81 -1.76 5.32 -7.73
CA GLY A 81 -1.70 5.58 -9.16
C GLY A 81 -1.46 7.05 -9.54
N ILE A 82 -1.83 8.01 -8.69
CA ILE A 82 -1.61 9.45 -8.96
C ILE A 82 -0.12 9.80 -9.00
N HIS A 83 0.74 9.01 -8.35
CA HIS A 83 2.18 9.28 -8.31
C HIS A 83 2.82 9.23 -9.69
N SER A 84 2.25 8.49 -10.65
CA SER A 84 2.69 8.53 -12.04
C SER A 84 2.51 9.92 -12.66
N LEU A 85 1.45 10.66 -12.30
CA LEU A 85 1.24 12.02 -12.78
C LEU A 85 2.13 13.04 -12.05
N ASN A 86 2.38 12.84 -10.76
CA ASN A 86 3.29 13.71 -10.00
C ASN A 86 4.71 13.74 -10.60
N ILE A 87 5.14 12.64 -11.24
CA ILE A 87 6.42 12.57 -11.95
C ILE A 87 6.26 12.93 -13.44
N GLY A 88 5.24 12.38 -14.10
CA GLY A 88 5.09 12.49 -15.55
C GLY A 88 4.70 13.89 -16.03
N VAL A 89 3.86 14.62 -15.27
CA VAL A 89 3.42 15.97 -15.66
C VAL A 89 4.59 16.97 -15.65
N PRO A 90 5.42 17.07 -14.59
CA PRO A 90 6.59 17.94 -14.61
C PRO A 90 7.55 17.64 -15.76
N LEU A 91 7.89 16.36 -15.99
CA LEU A 91 8.78 15.96 -17.09
C LEU A 91 8.20 16.33 -18.47
N LEU A 92 6.88 16.17 -18.65
CA LEU A 92 6.21 16.58 -19.87
C LEU A 92 6.30 18.10 -20.08
N LEU A 93 6.13 18.89 -19.03
CA LEU A 93 6.23 20.35 -19.10
C LEU A 93 7.67 20.80 -19.42
N GLU A 94 8.68 20.14 -18.86
CA GLU A 94 10.09 20.35 -19.17
C GLU A 94 10.36 20.11 -20.67
N GLU A 95 9.87 19.01 -21.22
CA GLU A 95 10.07 18.66 -22.63
C GLU A 95 9.27 19.57 -23.58
N LEU A 96 8.05 19.96 -23.22
CA LEU A 96 7.29 20.93 -24.00
C LEU A 96 7.98 22.30 -24.02
N SER A 97 8.60 22.69 -22.90
CA SER A 97 9.36 23.95 -22.80
C SER A 97 10.62 23.90 -23.65
N SER A 98 11.36 22.78 -23.67
CA SER A 98 12.57 22.60 -24.50
C SER A 98 12.26 22.71 -26.00
N GLN A 99 11.05 22.32 -26.41
CA GLN A 99 10.56 22.42 -27.80
C GLN A 99 9.84 23.75 -28.12
N GLY A 100 9.74 24.69 -27.18
CA GLY A 100 9.02 25.96 -27.37
C GLY A 100 7.49 25.82 -27.43
N ARG A 101 6.93 24.70 -26.96
CA ARG A 101 5.51 24.33 -27.01
C ARG A 101 4.80 24.49 -25.66
N VAL A 102 5.08 25.60 -24.96
CA VAL A 102 4.49 25.85 -23.62
C VAL A 102 2.96 26.00 -23.71
N PRO A 103 2.18 25.25 -22.91
CA PRO A 103 0.73 25.42 -22.83
C PRO A 103 0.34 26.85 -22.44
N GLU A 104 -0.71 27.37 -23.07
CA GLU A 104 -1.14 28.77 -22.91
C GLU A 104 -1.54 29.13 -21.47
N SER A 105 -1.97 28.13 -20.68
CA SER A 105 -2.36 28.28 -19.27
C SER A 105 -1.21 28.65 -18.33
N ASP A 106 0.04 28.30 -18.65
CA ASP A 106 1.21 28.60 -17.82
C ASP A 106 1.83 29.97 -18.12
N ARG A 107 1.42 30.62 -19.22
CA ARG A 107 1.86 31.97 -19.57
C ARG A 107 1.23 33.05 -18.69
N ALA A 108 0.08 32.77 -18.07
CA ALA A 108 -0.70 33.74 -17.30
C ALA A 108 -0.36 33.79 -15.80
N GLY A 109 0.46 32.86 -15.28
CA GLY A 109 0.79 32.77 -13.85
C GLY A 109 2.06 33.50 -13.39
N HIS A 110 2.78 34.15 -14.30
CA HIS A 110 4.06 34.81 -14.03
C HIS A 110 4.08 36.32 -14.38
N ALA A 111 2.90 36.96 -14.41
CA ALA A 111 2.78 38.41 -14.55
C ALA A 111 2.49 39.10 -13.21
#